data_AF-A0A8X6SWD9-F1
#
_entry.id   AF-A0A8X6SWD9-F1
#
_cell.length_a   1.000
_cell.length_b   1.000
_cell.length_c   1.000
_cell.angle_alpha   90.00
_cell.angle_beta   90.00
_cell.angle_gamma   90.00
#
_symmetry.space_group_name_H-M   'P 1'
#
loop_
_entity.id
_entity.type
_entity.pdbx_description
1 polymer ?
#
loop_
_entity_poly.entity_id
_entity_poly.type
_entity_poly.pdbx_seq_one_letter_code
_entity_poly.pdbx_strand_id
1 'polypeptide(L)'
;MSLVETSFHSRLQTWVIRNIRNFKDPTAFLEHCRTMVIEKLSQRLGVKVNLQLYCDYQKMEEIQEFSFKTQNQIVLKSTDLNECYDEVVDKLKREMEEFEARGSGWRLVQIKHLELRINKYNPLRGSSYIDLPKKIKAKKAVINVKNEDNKCFMWSILAALHPAGDHVDRVSKYKPFENELNFEGIEFPVKMEDRVINKFERMNNISVNIYSYDKDIYPLRITQNRVDKHINLLYIKHTTNSHYCWIKDLSKLLSSQLTDHNGRIYPCERCLLFFHSEKDLQSHETDCRKNTPVKIVMPSTDSTLKFKNYKKSLRAAFVMYADFECLTTKIDTCQPEENVSFTQKYQKHESTNFSLYIKYKHGDYKPPVEYIGPNATKVFYDMLRREALEIKKIYDHVYPIKMTAEDEAHFQRTDKCHICKWDISKYPSPYSSKEHVDFEKVRDHDHLLDPSKYASNYRGPAHMLCNINYQEPSFITVFIHNMSGYDAHLFIRELGADNEPIDVIPSTDEKYISFSKEVGSKTVVVAGKNVKIPGIKLRFVDSFRFMNSSLDSLAKNVKEFRETAKYFPKDKLDLVTRKGVYPYDYMDSWEKYEETRLPNKRNFIAN
;
A
#
# COMPACT_ATOMS: atom_id res chain seq x y z
N MET A 1 -32.98 15.60 -5.11
CA MET A 1 -32.06 14.45 -5.28
C MET A 1 -32.32 13.83 -6.65
N SER A 2 -31.28 13.56 -7.43
CA SER A 2 -31.37 13.07 -8.83
C SER A 2 -30.64 11.74 -9.00
N LEU A 3 -31.17 10.85 -9.84
CA LEU A 3 -30.54 9.59 -10.23
C LEU A 3 -29.53 9.84 -11.36
N VAL A 4 -28.34 9.22 -11.30
CA VAL A 4 -27.32 9.29 -12.36
C VAL A 4 -27.04 7.88 -12.88
N GLU A 5 -27.03 7.71 -14.21
CA GLU A 5 -26.68 6.43 -14.86
C GLU A 5 -25.23 6.04 -14.59
N THR A 6 -24.98 4.74 -14.39
CA THR A 6 -23.65 4.23 -14.04
C THR A 6 -23.22 3.04 -14.88
N SER A 7 -21.99 3.08 -15.38
CA SER A 7 -21.37 2.11 -16.32
C SER A 7 -20.74 0.86 -15.66
N PHE A 8 -21.01 0.58 -14.38
CA PHE A 8 -20.36 -0.49 -13.62
C PHE A 8 -21.28 -1.68 -13.34
N HIS A 9 -20.83 -2.89 -13.70
CA HIS A 9 -21.63 -4.13 -13.71
C HIS A 9 -22.24 -4.55 -12.34
N SER A 10 -21.75 -4.02 -11.20
CA SER A 10 -22.23 -4.33 -9.84
C SER A 10 -22.87 -3.16 -9.08
N ARG A 11 -22.91 -1.96 -9.69
CA ARG A 11 -23.50 -0.75 -9.09
C ARG A 11 -24.96 -0.67 -9.53
N LEU A 12 -25.89 -0.66 -8.56
CA LEU A 12 -27.31 -0.60 -8.89
C LEU A 12 -27.67 0.82 -9.29
N GLN A 13 -27.40 1.80 -8.43
CA GLN A 13 -27.79 3.20 -8.65
C GLN A 13 -26.88 4.15 -7.86
N THR A 14 -26.70 5.36 -8.38
CA THR A 14 -26.09 6.49 -7.66
C THR A 14 -27.08 7.64 -7.60
N TRP A 15 -27.38 8.11 -6.40
CA TRP A 15 -28.24 9.25 -6.16
C TRP A 15 -27.39 10.44 -5.73
N VAL A 16 -27.66 11.60 -6.31
CA VAL A 16 -26.95 12.85 -6.01
C VAL A 16 -27.90 13.81 -5.31
N ILE A 17 -27.52 14.25 -4.10
CA ILE A 17 -28.19 15.30 -3.34
C ILE A 17 -27.34 16.55 -3.47
N ARG A 18 -27.75 17.49 -4.34
CA ARG A 18 -27.07 18.77 -4.50
C ARG A 18 -27.38 19.71 -3.35
N ASN A 19 -26.42 20.53 -2.96
CA ASN A 19 -26.59 21.57 -1.95
C ASN A 19 -27.32 22.80 -2.51
N ILE A 20 -28.59 22.63 -2.88
CA ILE A 20 -29.40 23.69 -3.54
C ILE A 20 -29.75 24.82 -2.54
N ARG A 21 -29.72 24.52 -1.23
CA ARG A 21 -30.01 25.47 -0.14
C ARG A 21 -28.76 26.22 0.35
N ASN A 22 -27.60 26.01 -0.28
CA ASN A 22 -26.34 26.68 0.07
C ASN A 22 -25.96 26.57 1.55
N PHE A 23 -26.10 25.37 2.13
CA PHE A 23 -25.57 25.10 3.47
C PHE A 23 -24.05 25.35 3.48
N LYS A 24 -23.60 26.10 4.49
CA LYS A 24 -22.18 26.40 4.71
C LYS A 24 -21.52 25.45 5.70
N ASP A 25 -22.31 24.90 6.62
CA ASP A 25 -21.88 23.89 7.59
C ASP A 25 -22.13 22.47 7.05
N PRO A 26 -21.08 21.64 6.93
CA PRO A 26 -21.19 20.23 6.56
C PRO A 26 -22.12 19.43 7.47
N THR A 27 -22.12 19.71 8.77
CA THR A 27 -22.96 18.99 9.72
C THR A 27 -24.43 19.27 9.45
N ALA A 28 -24.82 20.53 9.33
CA ALA A 28 -26.17 20.92 8.94
C ALA A 28 -26.59 20.35 7.56
N PHE A 29 -25.68 20.29 6.58
CA PHE A 29 -25.98 19.71 5.27
C PHE A 29 -26.21 18.20 5.34
N LEU A 30 -25.38 17.47 6.09
CA LEU A 30 -25.52 16.02 6.27
C LEU A 30 -26.79 15.70 7.05
N GLU A 31 -27.11 16.45 8.12
CA GLU A 31 -28.40 16.28 8.82
C GLU A 31 -29.60 16.59 7.90
N HIS A 32 -29.49 17.57 7.00
CA HIS A 32 -30.53 17.82 6.00
C HIS A 32 -30.69 16.65 5.02
N CYS A 33 -29.58 16.00 4.63
CA CYS A 33 -29.60 14.83 3.76
C CYS A 33 -30.16 13.59 4.44
N ARG A 34 -30.14 13.52 5.78
CA ARG A 34 -30.55 12.36 6.59
C ARG A 34 -31.89 11.80 6.15
N THR A 35 -32.94 12.61 6.16
CA THR A 35 -34.30 12.16 5.82
C THR A 35 -34.37 11.62 4.39
N MET A 36 -33.70 12.27 3.43
CA MET A 36 -33.70 11.86 2.02
C MET A 36 -32.95 10.54 1.80
N VAL A 37 -31.82 10.35 2.51
CA VAL A 37 -31.04 9.11 2.46
C VAL A 37 -31.81 7.98 3.11
N ILE A 38 -32.34 8.19 4.32
CA ILE A 38 -33.11 7.18 5.06
C ILE A 38 -34.36 6.77 4.28
N GLU A 39 -35.12 7.71 3.71
CA GLU A 39 -36.30 7.40 2.90
C GLU A 39 -35.95 6.53 1.67
N LYS A 40 -34.80 6.77 1.04
CA LYS A 40 -34.36 5.98 -0.12
C LYS A 40 -33.82 4.61 0.24
N LEU A 41 -33.29 4.47 1.45
CA LEU A 41 -32.81 3.21 1.97
C LEU A 41 -33.95 2.36 2.56
N SER A 42 -34.96 2.98 3.19
CA SER A 42 -36.12 2.29 3.75
C SER A 42 -36.97 1.60 2.68
N GLN A 43 -36.97 2.15 1.46
CA GLN A 43 -37.64 1.57 0.29
C GLN A 43 -36.89 0.35 -0.32
N ARG A 44 -35.74 -0.08 0.25
CA ARG A 44 -34.87 -1.11 -0.35
C ARG A 44 -34.51 -2.21 0.63
N LEU A 45 -34.51 -3.44 0.13
CA LEU A 45 -34.20 -4.63 0.91
C LEU A 45 -32.84 -5.20 0.52
N GLY A 46 -31.89 -5.19 1.46
CA GLY A 46 -30.60 -5.86 1.30
C GLY A 46 -29.73 -5.20 0.23
N VAL A 47 -29.12 -4.07 0.57
CA VAL A 47 -28.22 -3.31 -0.31
C VAL A 47 -26.90 -2.99 0.40
N LYS A 48 -25.83 -2.79 -0.37
CA LYS A 48 -24.55 -2.27 0.15
C LYS A 48 -24.49 -0.79 -0.18
N VAL A 49 -24.26 0.05 0.82
CA VAL A 49 -24.33 1.49 0.69
C VAL A 49 -23.00 2.11 1.06
N ASN A 50 -22.59 3.12 0.31
CA ASN A 50 -21.55 4.03 0.76
C ASN A 50 -21.91 5.47 0.35
N LEU A 51 -21.43 6.43 1.14
CA LEU A 51 -21.59 7.86 0.87
C LEU A 51 -20.28 8.43 0.33
N GLN A 52 -20.40 9.44 -0.53
CA GLN A 52 -19.26 10.27 -0.93
C GLN A 52 -19.68 11.73 -1.00
N LEU A 53 -19.06 12.58 -0.18
CA LEU A 53 -19.33 14.01 -0.10
C LEU A 53 -18.31 14.77 -0.96
N TYR A 54 -18.78 15.74 -1.73
CA TYR A 54 -17.94 16.61 -2.58
C TYR A 54 -18.02 18.06 -2.10
N CYS A 55 -16.86 18.68 -1.94
CA CYS A 55 -16.70 20.01 -1.36
C CYS A 55 -15.60 20.77 -2.09
N ASP A 56 -15.79 22.05 -2.31
CA ASP A 56 -14.76 22.98 -2.78
C ASP A 56 -14.08 23.62 -1.57
N TYR A 57 -12.76 23.51 -1.52
CA TYR A 57 -11.92 24.17 -0.53
C TYR A 57 -11.09 25.25 -1.21
N GLN A 58 -10.79 26.31 -0.46
CA GLN A 58 -9.94 27.40 -0.92
C GLN A 58 -8.72 27.54 -0.03
N LYS A 59 -7.58 27.75 -0.68
CA LYS A 59 -6.33 28.14 -0.05
C LYS A 59 -5.75 29.30 -0.86
N MET A 60 -5.61 30.45 -0.22
CA MET A 60 -5.27 31.71 -0.91
C MET A 60 -6.29 32.04 -2.02
N GLU A 61 -5.89 32.09 -3.29
CA GLU A 61 -6.77 32.36 -4.44
C GLU A 61 -7.20 31.08 -5.19
N GLU A 62 -6.70 29.90 -4.79
CA GLU A 62 -6.99 28.64 -5.47
C GLU A 62 -8.20 27.94 -4.84
N ILE A 63 -9.17 27.54 -5.68
CA ILE A 63 -10.32 26.72 -5.28
C ILE A 63 -10.17 25.33 -5.92
N GLN A 64 -10.17 24.29 -5.09
CA GLN A 64 -10.06 22.91 -5.53
C GLN A 64 -11.17 22.04 -4.94
N GLU A 65 -11.70 21.12 -5.75
CA GLU A 65 -12.71 20.14 -5.33
C GLU A 65 -12.03 18.93 -4.66
N PHE A 66 -12.49 18.61 -3.45
CA PHE A 66 -12.13 17.41 -2.70
C PHE A 66 -13.34 16.53 -2.47
N SER A 67 -13.10 15.23 -2.26
CA SER A 67 -14.17 14.30 -1.93
C SER A 67 -13.81 13.34 -0.80
N PHE A 68 -14.75 13.13 0.11
CA PHE A 68 -14.61 12.28 1.30
C PHE A 68 -15.54 11.08 1.15
N LYS A 69 -15.02 9.87 1.34
CA LYS A 69 -15.73 8.63 0.98
C LYS A 69 -15.78 7.65 2.13
N THR A 70 -16.96 7.07 2.36
CA THR A 70 -17.14 6.02 3.37
C THR A 70 -16.97 4.60 2.80
N GLN A 71 -16.72 3.64 3.70
CA GLN A 71 -16.67 2.22 3.36
C GLN A 71 -18.08 1.69 3.04
N ASN A 72 -18.16 0.54 2.36
CA ASN A 72 -19.45 -0.09 2.08
C ASN A 72 -20.05 -0.67 3.36
N GLN A 73 -21.18 -0.13 3.81
CA GLN A 73 -22.00 -0.70 4.86
C GLN A 73 -23.15 -1.54 4.28
N ILE A 74 -23.56 -2.58 5.00
CA ILE A 74 -24.66 -3.45 4.60
C ILE A 74 -25.93 -2.94 5.27
N VAL A 75 -26.93 -2.60 4.46
CA VAL A 75 -28.24 -2.13 4.93
C VAL A 75 -29.28 -3.22 4.73
N LEU A 76 -29.82 -3.72 5.85
CA LEU A 76 -30.83 -4.76 5.95
C LEU A 76 -32.13 -4.18 6.52
N LYS A 77 -33.23 -4.95 6.42
CA LYS A 77 -34.52 -4.58 7.01
C LYS A 77 -34.46 -4.33 8.53
N SER A 78 -33.53 -5.00 9.21
CA SER A 78 -33.30 -4.90 10.66
C SER A 78 -32.20 -3.90 11.04
N THR A 79 -31.55 -3.26 10.06
CA THR A 79 -30.53 -2.24 10.34
C THR A 79 -31.22 -0.98 10.81
N ASP A 80 -30.80 -0.44 11.96
CA ASP A 80 -31.20 0.90 12.36
C ASP A 80 -30.55 1.89 11.40
N LEU A 81 -31.36 2.46 10.50
CA LEU A 81 -30.88 3.39 9.48
C LEU A 81 -30.38 4.70 10.07
N ASN A 82 -30.85 5.09 11.26
CA ASN A 82 -30.39 6.30 11.93
C ASN A 82 -29.00 6.07 12.50
N GLU A 83 -28.81 5.01 13.29
CA GLU A 83 -27.51 4.66 13.86
C GLU A 83 -26.46 4.43 12.76
N CYS A 84 -26.84 3.71 11.69
CA CYS A 84 -26.00 3.50 10.51
C CYS A 84 -25.62 4.81 9.80
N TYR A 85 -26.57 5.75 9.69
CA TYR A 85 -26.29 7.05 9.10
C TYR A 85 -25.35 7.88 9.97
N ASP A 86 -25.55 7.87 11.30
CA ASP A 86 -24.73 8.59 12.27
C ASP A 86 -23.27 8.12 12.22
N GLU A 87 -23.01 6.81 12.24
CA GLU A 87 -21.64 6.26 12.10
C GLU A 87 -20.93 6.71 10.81
N VAL A 88 -21.68 6.72 9.70
CA VAL A 88 -21.16 7.08 8.38
C VAL A 88 -20.88 8.58 8.32
N VAL A 89 -21.76 9.40 8.89
CA VAL A 89 -21.61 10.86 8.98
C VAL A 89 -20.46 11.23 9.90
N ASP A 90 -20.32 10.59 11.06
CA ASP A 90 -19.24 10.87 12.02
C ASP A 90 -17.86 10.56 11.43
N LYS A 91 -17.78 9.54 10.57
CA LYS A 91 -16.56 9.30 9.78
C LYS A 91 -16.27 10.46 8.82
N LEU A 92 -17.27 10.93 8.08
CA LEU A 92 -17.10 12.04 7.14
C LEU A 92 -16.71 13.33 7.87
N LYS A 93 -17.38 13.63 8.99
CA LYS A 93 -17.05 14.77 9.86
C LYS A 93 -15.61 14.71 10.34
N ARG A 94 -15.18 13.59 10.91
CA ARG A 94 -13.80 13.40 11.36
C ARG A 94 -12.78 13.54 10.23
N GLU A 95 -13.04 12.96 9.06
CA GLU A 95 -12.12 13.11 7.90
C GLU A 95 -12.06 14.57 7.41
N MET A 96 -13.15 15.33 7.48
CA MET A 96 -13.17 16.77 7.14
C MET A 96 -12.48 17.62 8.21
N GLU A 97 -12.76 17.37 9.49
CA GLU A 97 -12.11 18.07 10.61
C GLU A 97 -10.61 17.80 10.64
N GLU A 98 -10.18 16.56 10.41
CA GLU A 98 -8.75 16.24 10.29
C GLU A 98 -8.12 16.95 9.08
N PHE A 99 -8.86 17.06 7.96
CA PHE A 99 -8.41 17.78 6.77
C PHE A 99 -8.28 19.30 7.01
N GLU A 100 -9.19 19.91 7.78
CA GLU A 100 -9.11 21.33 8.15
C GLU A 100 -8.07 21.59 9.26
N ALA A 101 -7.92 20.68 10.24
CA ALA A 101 -7.09 20.85 11.42
C ALA A 101 -5.61 20.49 11.23
N ARG A 102 -5.27 19.52 10.36
CA ARG A 102 -3.89 18.97 10.25
C ARG A 102 -3.01 19.61 9.16
N GLY A 103 -3.33 20.84 8.73
CA GLY A 103 -2.26 21.78 8.36
C GLY A 103 -2.06 22.10 6.88
N SER A 104 -3.00 22.78 6.23
CA SER A 104 -2.71 23.36 4.92
C SER A 104 -3.40 24.68 4.59
N GLY A 105 -4.15 25.30 5.50
CA GLY A 105 -4.80 26.59 5.25
C GLY A 105 -5.94 26.52 4.22
N TRP A 106 -6.38 25.30 3.89
CA TRP A 106 -7.60 25.07 3.13
C TRP A 106 -8.80 25.33 4.01
N ARG A 107 -9.69 26.18 3.53
CA ARG A 107 -10.95 26.52 4.17
C ARG A 107 -12.08 26.02 3.29
N LEU A 108 -13.04 25.33 3.87
CA LEU A 108 -14.26 24.97 3.14
C LEU A 108 -14.94 26.24 2.60
N VAL A 109 -15.14 26.29 1.28
CA VAL A 109 -15.87 27.39 0.63
C VAL A 109 -17.30 26.98 0.37
N GLN A 110 -17.48 25.80 -0.21
CA GLN A 110 -18.77 25.35 -0.67
C GLN A 110 -18.88 23.84 -0.58
N ILE A 111 -20.03 23.37 -0.10
CA ILE A 111 -20.43 21.97 -0.23
C ILE A 111 -21.17 21.83 -1.54
N LYS A 112 -20.73 20.96 -2.44
CA LYS A 112 -21.34 20.77 -3.76
C LYS A 112 -22.53 19.82 -3.70
N HIS A 113 -22.25 18.56 -3.36
CA HIS A 113 -23.26 17.52 -3.31
C HIS A 113 -22.80 16.30 -2.52
N LEU A 114 -23.78 15.52 -2.06
CA LEU A 114 -23.59 14.20 -1.48
C LEU A 114 -24.04 13.14 -2.48
N GLU A 115 -23.20 12.13 -2.71
CA GLU A 115 -23.56 10.94 -3.45
C GLU A 115 -23.92 9.79 -2.51
N LEU A 116 -25.12 9.25 -2.68
CA LEU A 116 -25.56 7.98 -2.12
C LEU A 116 -25.37 6.88 -3.18
N ARG A 117 -24.40 6.00 -2.95
CA ARG A 117 -24.09 4.90 -3.86
C ARG A 117 -24.66 3.59 -3.32
N ILE A 118 -25.52 2.99 -4.12
CA ILE A 118 -26.24 1.75 -3.78
C ILE A 118 -25.71 0.64 -4.69
N ASN A 119 -25.09 -0.35 -4.07
CA ASN A 119 -24.51 -1.52 -4.71
C ASN A 119 -25.37 -2.75 -4.42
N LYS A 120 -25.36 -3.72 -5.36
CA LYS A 120 -26.08 -4.99 -5.16
C LYS A 120 -25.48 -5.72 -3.97
N TYR A 121 -26.29 -5.97 -2.96
CA TYR A 121 -25.92 -6.84 -1.86
C TYR A 121 -26.64 -8.17 -2.05
N ASN A 122 -25.86 -9.23 -2.14
CA ASN A 122 -26.36 -10.60 -2.15
C ASN A 122 -26.14 -11.17 -0.74
N PRO A 123 -27.10 -10.99 0.20
CA PRO A 123 -27.00 -11.63 1.50
C PRO A 123 -26.92 -13.14 1.32
N LEU A 124 -26.10 -13.77 2.15
CA LEU A 124 -26.00 -15.21 2.26
C LEU A 124 -27.25 -15.73 3.02
N ARG A 125 -28.23 -16.30 2.31
CA ARG A 125 -29.53 -16.73 2.86
C ARG A 125 -29.82 -18.21 2.60
N GLY A 126 -29.83 -19.01 3.66
CA GLY A 126 -30.15 -20.44 3.62
C GLY A 126 -31.64 -20.70 3.43
N SER A 127 -32.16 -20.80 2.20
CA SER A 127 -33.58 -21.07 1.95
C SER A 127 -33.91 -22.57 2.06
N SER A 128 -34.20 -23.21 0.94
CA SER A 128 -34.61 -24.61 0.85
C SER A 128 -33.44 -25.53 0.50
N TYR A 129 -33.70 -26.83 0.49
CA TYR A 129 -32.72 -27.86 0.14
C TYR A 129 -31.97 -27.54 -1.17
N ILE A 130 -30.64 -27.68 -1.10
CA ILE A 130 -29.74 -27.66 -2.26
C ILE A 130 -28.95 -28.97 -2.23
N ASP A 131 -28.93 -29.73 -3.34
CA ASP A 131 -28.15 -30.97 -3.39
C ASP A 131 -26.65 -30.69 -3.27
N LEU A 132 -25.93 -31.58 -2.59
CA LEU A 132 -24.49 -31.45 -2.40
C LEU A 132 -23.77 -31.62 -3.75
N PRO A 133 -22.70 -30.84 -4.03
CA PRO A 133 -21.82 -31.12 -5.15
C PRO A 133 -21.31 -32.57 -5.12
N LYS A 134 -21.22 -33.23 -6.28
CA LYS A 134 -20.85 -34.65 -6.40
C LYS A 134 -19.59 -35.01 -5.59
N LYS A 135 -18.57 -34.14 -5.62
CA LYS A 135 -17.32 -34.30 -4.85
C LYS A 135 -17.54 -34.36 -3.33
N ILE A 136 -18.41 -33.52 -2.79
CA ILE A 136 -18.71 -33.46 -1.36
C ILE A 136 -19.61 -34.63 -0.96
N LYS A 137 -20.61 -34.96 -1.79
CA LYS A 137 -21.53 -36.08 -1.58
C LYS A 137 -20.79 -37.42 -1.50
N ALA A 138 -19.80 -37.64 -2.37
CA ALA A 138 -18.99 -38.85 -2.40
C ALA A 138 -18.23 -39.10 -1.08
N LYS A 139 -17.81 -38.04 -0.38
CA LYS A 139 -17.08 -38.16 0.89
C LYS A 139 -17.94 -38.71 2.03
N LYS A 140 -19.27 -38.66 1.92
CA LYS A 140 -20.21 -39.05 3.00
C LYS A 140 -19.86 -38.41 4.36
N ALA A 141 -19.28 -37.20 4.34
CA ALA A 141 -18.79 -36.45 5.49
C ALA A 141 -19.73 -35.32 5.94
N VAL A 142 -20.75 -35.05 5.10
CA VAL A 142 -21.74 -33.99 5.30
C VAL A 142 -23.13 -34.62 5.30
N ILE A 143 -23.95 -34.26 6.28
CA ILE A 143 -25.37 -34.61 6.34
C ILE A 143 -26.16 -33.40 5.85
N ASN A 144 -26.88 -33.62 4.75
CA ASN A 144 -27.73 -32.61 4.12
C ASN A 144 -29.20 -33.03 4.36
N VAL A 145 -29.86 -32.32 5.28
CA VAL A 145 -31.26 -32.58 5.62
C VAL A 145 -32.16 -31.96 4.57
N LYS A 146 -33.00 -32.77 3.93
CA LYS A 146 -33.94 -32.37 2.88
C LYS A 146 -35.13 -31.64 3.48
N ASN A 147 -35.08 -30.31 3.46
CA ASN A 147 -36.13 -29.44 3.93
C ASN A 147 -36.78 -28.64 2.78
N GLU A 148 -38.10 -28.46 2.86
CA GLU A 148 -38.88 -27.60 1.95
C GLU A 148 -39.12 -26.20 2.54
N ASP A 149 -38.83 -26.02 3.83
CA ASP A 149 -38.94 -24.76 4.55
C ASP A 149 -37.65 -23.91 4.49
N ASN A 150 -37.63 -22.77 5.18
CA ASN A 150 -36.45 -21.90 5.31
C ASN A 150 -35.62 -22.19 6.59
N LYS A 151 -35.75 -23.38 7.19
CA LYS A 151 -35.15 -23.72 8.49
C LYS A 151 -33.89 -24.60 8.39
N CYS A 152 -33.21 -24.64 7.24
CA CYS A 152 -32.04 -25.50 7.03
C CYS A 152 -30.91 -25.33 8.06
N PHE A 153 -30.73 -24.12 8.62
CA PHE A 153 -29.80 -23.89 9.74
C PHE A 153 -30.21 -24.68 10.99
N MET A 154 -31.47 -24.58 11.41
CA MET A 154 -32.01 -25.32 12.55
C MET A 154 -31.89 -26.82 12.35
N TRP A 155 -32.31 -27.32 11.17
CA TRP A 155 -32.22 -28.75 10.85
C TRP A 155 -30.78 -29.26 10.87
N SER A 156 -29.81 -28.45 10.42
CA SER A 156 -28.39 -28.82 10.48
C SER A 156 -27.86 -28.88 11.92
N ILE A 157 -28.27 -27.93 12.78
CA ILE A 157 -27.89 -27.97 14.20
C ILE A 157 -28.52 -29.18 14.90
N LEU A 158 -29.82 -29.42 14.69
CA LEU A 158 -30.51 -30.57 15.28
C LEU A 158 -29.93 -31.90 14.81
N ALA A 159 -29.53 -32.00 13.54
CA ALA A 159 -28.85 -33.19 13.03
C ALA A 159 -27.52 -33.45 13.75
N ALA A 160 -26.79 -32.40 14.12
CA ALA A 160 -25.54 -32.52 14.87
C ALA A 160 -25.76 -32.90 16.34
N LEU A 161 -26.81 -32.36 16.98
CA LEU A 161 -27.15 -32.65 18.37
C LEU A 161 -27.80 -34.02 18.56
N HIS A 162 -28.60 -34.46 17.58
CA HIS A 162 -29.35 -35.71 17.60
C HIS A 162 -29.07 -36.56 16.35
N PRO A 163 -27.87 -37.13 16.20
CA PRO A 163 -27.53 -37.91 15.02
C PRO A 163 -28.44 -39.15 14.88
N ALA A 164 -29.20 -39.22 13.77
CA ALA A 164 -30.05 -40.37 13.49
C ALA A 164 -29.23 -41.58 12.98
N GLY A 165 -29.68 -42.80 13.28
CA GLY A 165 -29.05 -44.04 12.81
C GLY A 165 -29.31 -44.35 11.34
N ASP A 166 -30.52 -44.04 10.86
CA ASP A 166 -31.01 -44.32 9.50
C ASP A 166 -31.75 -43.10 8.92
N HIS A 167 -31.76 -42.99 7.58
CA HIS A 167 -32.46 -41.91 6.87
C HIS A 167 -32.16 -40.50 7.41
N VAL A 168 -30.88 -40.24 7.68
CA VAL A 168 -30.35 -39.01 8.28
C VAL A 168 -30.68 -37.73 7.48
N ASP A 169 -31.13 -37.86 6.24
CA ASP A 169 -31.53 -36.77 5.37
C ASP A 169 -33.00 -36.34 5.55
N ARG A 170 -33.81 -37.04 6.36
CA ARG A 170 -35.24 -36.74 6.54
C ARG A 170 -35.52 -35.82 7.74
N VAL A 171 -36.27 -34.73 7.51
CA VAL A 171 -36.72 -33.80 8.56
C VAL A 171 -37.53 -34.48 9.66
N SER A 172 -38.33 -35.50 9.34
CA SER A 172 -39.18 -36.20 10.32
C SER A 172 -38.39 -36.82 11.48
N LYS A 173 -37.10 -37.14 11.29
CA LYS A 173 -36.22 -37.66 12.34
C LYS A 173 -35.85 -36.60 13.38
N TYR A 174 -35.83 -35.33 12.99
CA TYR A 174 -35.40 -34.21 13.83
C TYR A 174 -36.56 -33.37 14.34
N LYS A 175 -37.75 -33.51 13.74
CA LYS A 175 -38.97 -32.81 14.13
C LYS A 175 -39.34 -32.94 15.62
N PRO A 176 -39.13 -34.10 16.30
CA PRO A 176 -39.38 -34.20 17.75
C PRO A 176 -38.57 -33.21 18.60
N PHE A 177 -37.41 -32.76 18.11
CA PHE A 177 -36.48 -31.88 18.81
C PHE A 177 -36.59 -30.42 18.37
N GLU A 178 -37.60 -30.07 17.56
CA GLU A 178 -37.76 -28.72 16.98
C GLU A 178 -37.81 -27.61 18.05
N ASN A 179 -38.33 -27.91 19.24
CA ASN A 179 -38.49 -26.95 20.33
C ASN A 179 -37.29 -26.86 21.28
N GLU A 180 -36.20 -27.61 21.06
CA GLU A 180 -35.04 -27.59 21.95
C GLU A 180 -34.14 -26.36 21.76
N LEU A 181 -34.22 -25.73 20.60
CA LEU A 181 -33.37 -24.60 20.23
C LEU A 181 -34.12 -23.28 20.36
N ASN A 182 -33.49 -22.31 21.01
CA ASN A 182 -34.01 -20.97 21.14
C ASN A 182 -33.57 -20.09 19.94
N PHE A 183 -34.56 -19.63 19.16
CA PHE A 183 -34.39 -18.71 18.03
C PHE A 183 -35.06 -17.35 18.27
N GLU A 184 -35.31 -16.96 19.52
CA GLU A 184 -35.97 -15.70 19.85
C GLU A 184 -35.25 -14.48 19.25
N GLY A 185 -35.97 -13.73 18.41
CA GLY A 185 -35.44 -12.60 17.66
C GLY A 185 -34.35 -12.97 16.64
N ILE A 186 -34.41 -14.19 16.07
CA ILE A 186 -33.66 -14.63 14.90
C ILE A 186 -34.67 -15.04 13.82
N GLU A 187 -34.66 -14.35 12.68
CA GLU A 187 -35.56 -14.64 11.57
C GLU A 187 -35.01 -15.79 10.69
N PHE A 188 -35.90 -16.68 10.26
CA PHE A 188 -35.60 -17.64 9.21
C PHE A 188 -35.85 -17.03 7.81
N PRO A 189 -34.99 -17.30 6.81
CA PRO A 189 -33.76 -18.09 6.88
C PRO A 189 -32.64 -17.41 7.66
N VAL A 190 -31.93 -18.16 8.51
CA VAL A 190 -30.84 -17.62 9.34
C VAL A 190 -29.74 -17.05 8.45
N LYS A 191 -29.50 -15.75 8.58
CA LYS A 191 -28.50 -15.01 7.81
C LYS A 191 -27.09 -15.37 8.27
N MET A 192 -26.16 -15.48 7.33
CA MET A 192 -24.73 -15.66 7.63
C MET A 192 -24.13 -14.31 8.06
N GLU A 193 -24.46 -13.89 9.29
CA GLU A 193 -24.01 -12.64 9.92
C GLU A 193 -23.52 -12.94 11.33
N ASP A 194 -22.33 -12.43 11.69
CA ASP A 194 -21.72 -12.72 12.98
C ASP A 194 -22.61 -12.33 14.16
N ARG A 195 -23.30 -11.18 14.09
CA ARG A 195 -24.23 -10.76 15.15
C ARG A 195 -25.37 -11.77 15.37
N VAL A 196 -25.93 -12.32 14.29
CA VAL A 196 -27.04 -13.28 14.35
C VAL A 196 -26.56 -14.61 14.91
N ILE A 197 -25.42 -15.12 14.42
CA ILE A 197 -24.92 -16.43 14.84
C ILE A 197 -24.34 -16.34 16.26
N ASN A 198 -23.64 -15.27 16.63
CA ASN A 198 -23.18 -15.04 18.01
C ASN A 198 -24.36 -14.97 18.98
N LYS A 199 -25.49 -14.37 18.58
CA LYS A 199 -26.71 -14.35 19.38
C LYS A 199 -27.26 -15.78 19.58
N PHE A 200 -27.36 -16.56 18.50
CA PHE A 200 -27.75 -17.97 18.57
C PHE A 200 -26.84 -18.81 19.49
N GLU A 201 -25.52 -18.67 19.33
CA GLU A 201 -24.51 -19.38 20.12
C GLU A 201 -24.66 -19.11 21.63
N ARG A 202 -24.83 -17.85 22.01
CA ARG A 202 -25.04 -17.43 23.42
C ARG A 202 -26.34 -17.99 24.00
N MET A 203 -27.43 -17.93 23.23
CA MET A 203 -28.75 -18.35 23.72
C MET A 203 -28.86 -19.86 23.92
N ASN A 204 -28.09 -20.65 23.17
CA ASN A 204 -28.18 -22.11 23.18
C ASN A 204 -26.97 -22.80 23.84
N ASN A 205 -25.95 -22.03 24.24
CA ASN A 205 -24.65 -22.55 24.71
C ASN A 205 -24.04 -23.57 23.71
N ILE A 206 -23.99 -23.16 22.44
CA ILE A 206 -23.45 -23.92 21.32
C ILE A 206 -22.42 -23.02 20.62
N SER A 207 -21.36 -23.61 20.06
CA SER A 207 -20.40 -22.87 19.22
C SER A 207 -20.40 -23.44 17.81
N VAL A 208 -20.37 -22.58 16.80
CA VAL A 208 -20.59 -22.95 15.39
C VAL A 208 -19.45 -22.41 14.51
N ASN A 209 -18.82 -23.30 13.75
CA ASN A 209 -17.99 -22.88 12.61
C ASN A 209 -18.78 -23.06 11.32
N ILE A 210 -18.56 -22.18 10.36
CA ILE A 210 -19.19 -22.24 9.04
C ILE A 210 -18.10 -22.24 7.98
N TYR A 211 -18.13 -23.26 7.14
CA TYR A 211 -17.26 -23.44 5.98
C TYR A 211 -18.05 -23.26 4.68
N SER A 212 -17.37 -22.94 3.59
CA SER A 212 -17.95 -22.89 2.25
C SER A 212 -17.14 -23.73 1.28
N TYR A 213 -17.74 -23.98 0.12
CA TYR A 213 -17.14 -24.75 -0.95
C TYR A 213 -17.23 -23.96 -2.26
N ASP A 214 -16.11 -23.83 -2.94
CA ASP A 214 -16.04 -23.39 -4.35
C ASP A 214 -15.24 -24.42 -5.16
N LYS A 215 -13.91 -24.25 -5.21
CA LYS A 215 -12.98 -25.31 -5.66
C LYS A 215 -12.53 -26.20 -4.52
N ASP A 216 -12.22 -25.56 -3.39
CA ASP A 216 -11.78 -26.14 -2.13
C ASP A 216 -12.73 -25.71 -1.00
N ILE A 217 -12.67 -26.41 0.12
CA ILE A 217 -13.28 -26.00 1.39
C ILE A 217 -12.43 -24.90 2.02
N TYR A 218 -13.10 -23.82 2.46
CA TYR A 218 -12.48 -22.70 3.17
C TYR A 218 -13.41 -22.20 4.30
N PRO A 219 -12.84 -21.63 5.39
CA PRO A 219 -13.63 -21.09 6.49
C PRO A 219 -14.34 -19.79 6.06
N LEU A 220 -15.64 -19.69 6.33
CA LEU A 220 -16.42 -18.46 6.21
C LEU A 220 -16.51 -17.72 7.54
N ARG A 221 -16.69 -18.47 8.62
CA ARG A 221 -16.79 -17.97 9.99
C ARG A 221 -16.23 -19.02 10.94
N ILE A 222 -15.32 -18.60 11.81
CA ILE A 222 -14.81 -19.43 12.88
C ILE A 222 -15.15 -18.75 14.20
N THR A 223 -15.78 -19.50 15.11
CA THR A 223 -16.13 -18.99 16.43
C THR A 223 -14.87 -18.72 17.25
N GLN A 224 -14.87 -17.60 17.99
CA GLN A 224 -13.78 -17.29 18.93
C GLN A 224 -13.99 -17.95 20.29
N ASN A 225 -15.23 -18.31 20.62
CA ASN A 225 -15.63 -18.85 21.92
C ASN A 225 -16.10 -20.29 21.73
N ARG A 226 -15.15 -21.21 21.60
CA ARG A 226 -15.45 -22.64 21.49
C ARG A 226 -15.97 -23.14 22.84
N VAL A 227 -17.13 -23.80 22.82
CA VAL A 227 -17.75 -24.50 23.97
C VAL A 227 -17.83 -25.99 23.67
N ASP A 228 -18.12 -26.80 24.69
CA ASP A 228 -18.18 -28.27 24.58
C ASP A 228 -19.08 -28.76 23.44
N LYS A 229 -20.25 -28.12 23.27
CA LYS A 229 -21.13 -28.35 22.12
C LYS A 229 -20.65 -27.53 20.92
N HIS A 230 -19.71 -28.09 20.17
CA HIS A 230 -19.15 -27.47 18.96
C HIS A 230 -19.65 -28.12 17.67
N ILE A 231 -20.14 -27.32 16.72
CA ILE A 231 -20.73 -27.79 15.47
C ILE A 231 -20.07 -27.13 14.26
N ASN A 232 -19.65 -27.96 13.31
CA ASN A 232 -19.11 -27.52 12.03
C ASN A 232 -20.23 -27.59 10.97
N LEU A 233 -20.54 -26.47 10.31
CA LEU A 233 -21.54 -26.39 9.24
C LEU A 233 -20.88 -26.12 7.88
N LEU A 234 -21.44 -26.71 6.83
CA LEU A 234 -21.14 -26.38 5.44
C LEU A 234 -22.25 -25.49 4.89
N TYR A 235 -21.86 -24.34 4.38
CA TYR A 235 -22.75 -23.40 3.73
C TYR A 235 -22.57 -23.48 2.21
N ILE A 236 -23.64 -23.81 1.50
CA ILE A 236 -23.66 -23.98 0.05
C ILE A 236 -24.46 -22.86 -0.58
N LYS A 237 -23.93 -22.30 -1.66
CA LYS A 237 -24.59 -21.24 -2.43
C LYS A 237 -24.89 -21.70 -3.84
N HIS A 238 -26.13 -21.52 -4.26
CA HIS A 238 -26.56 -21.58 -5.66
C HIS A 238 -26.97 -20.17 -6.13
N THR A 239 -27.22 -20.01 -7.43
CA THR A 239 -27.49 -18.69 -8.07
C THR A 239 -28.61 -17.88 -7.41
N THR A 240 -29.60 -18.54 -6.81
CA THR A 240 -30.80 -17.92 -6.21
C THR A 240 -31.01 -18.25 -4.74
N ASN A 241 -30.45 -19.36 -4.26
CA ASN A 241 -30.70 -19.93 -2.93
C ASN A 241 -29.38 -20.30 -2.25
N SER A 242 -29.41 -20.43 -0.93
CA SER A 242 -28.31 -21.04 -0.19
C SER A 242 -28.84 -22.08 0.79
N HIS A 243 -27.95 -22.88 1.38
CA HIS A 243 -28.36 -23.98 2.26
C HIS A 243 -27.26 -24.31 3.27
N TYR A 244 -27.64 -24.59 4.52
CA TYR A 244 -26.73 -25.10 5.56
C TYR A 244 -26.82 -26.63 5.61
N CYS A 245 -25.68 -27.28 5.77
CA CYS A 245 -25.57 -28.71 6.03
C CYS A 245 -24.65 -28.95 7.23
N TRP A 246 -24.84 -30.06 7.92
CA TRP A 246 -23.95 -30.44 9.02
C TRP A 246 -22.71 -31.18 8.51
N ILE A 247 -21.52 -30.72 8.91
CA ILE A 247 -20.26 -31.45 8.70
C ILE A 247 -20.05 -32.39 9.88
N LYS A 248 -20.35 -33.68 9.68
CA LYS A 248 -20.17 -34.70 10.72
C LYS A 248 -18.72 -35.15 10.89
N ASP A 249 -17.89 -35.02 9.84
CA ASP A 249 -16.49 -35.44 9.87
C ASP A 249 -15.64 -34.49 9.01
N LEU A 250 -14.97 -33.55 9.67
CA LEU A 250 -14.14 -32.55 9.00
C LEU A 250 -12.87 -33.18 8.39
N SER A 251 -12.29 -34.18 9.05
CA SER A 251 -11.12 -34.92 8.55
C SER A 251 -11.42 -35.58 7.21
N LYS A 252 -12.53 -36.31 7.14
CA LYS A 252 -12.97 -36.98 5.91
C LYS A 252 -13.39 -35.98 4.82
N LEU A 253 -13.93 -34.82 5.22
CA LEU A 253 -14.26 -33.75 4.29
C LEU A 253 -13.01 -33.13 3.65
N LEU A 254 -11.91 -33.00 4.40
CA LEU A 254 -10.70 -32.29 3.96
C LEU A 254 -9.59 -33.21 3.44
N SER A 255 -9.61 -34.52 3.72
CA SER A 255 -8.51 -35.44 3.38
C SER A 255 -8.03 -35.31 1.94
N SER A 256 -8.93 -35.48 0.97
CA SER A 256 -8.58 -35.39 -0.46
C SER A 256 -8.17 -33.99 -0.96
N GLN A 257 -8.35 -32.95 -0.14
CA GLN A 257 -7.89 -31.59 -0.46
C GLN A 257 -6.47 -31.37 0.08
N LEU A 258 -6.10 -32.08 1.13
CA LEU A 258 -4.89 -31.82 1.91
C LEU A 258 -3.80 -32.88 1.68
N THR A 259 -4.17 -34.11 1.35
CA THR A 259 -3.22 -35.20 1.17
C THR A 259 -3.75 -36.30 0.24
N ASP A 260 -2.84 -36.96 -0.47
CA ASP A 260 -3.09 -38.18 -1.24
C ASP A 260 -2.95 -39.46 -0.40
N HIS A 261 -2.55 -39.33 0.88
CA HIS A 261 -2.36 -40.47 1.77
C HIS A 261 -3.70 -41.02 2.32
N ASN A 262 -3.80 -42.36 2.35
CA ASN A 262 -4.96 -43.10 2.86
C ASN A 262 -4.91 -43.27 4.40
N GLY A 263 -4.83 -42.17 5.14
CA GLY A 263 -4.78 -42.17 6.61
C GLY A 263 -5.76 -41.17 7.23
N ARG A 264 -6.06 -41.34 8.53
CA ARG A 264 -6.79 -40.32 9.30
C ARG A 264 -5.90 -39.08 9.43
N ILE A 265 -6.48 -37.91 9.17
CA ILE A 265 -5.81 -36.62 9.36
C ILE A 265 -6.47 -35.86 10.50
N TYR A 266 -5.73 -34.92 11.07
CA TYR A 266 -6.20 -34.02 12.12
C TYR A 266 -6.11 -32.58 11.59
N PRO A 267 -7.16 -32.07 10.92
CA PRO A 267 -7.15 -30.72 10.37
C PRO A 267 -7.41 -29.68 11.46
N CYS A 268 -6.64 -28.58 11.44
CA CYS A 268 -6.94 -27.40 12.23
C CYS A 268 -8.17 -26.68 11.66
N GLU A 269 -9.19 -26.48 12.49
CA GLU A 269 -10.46 -25.85 12.10
C GLU A 269 -10.29 -24.40 11.61
N ARG A 270 -9.21 -23.71 12.02
CA ARG A 270 -8.93 -22.31 11.68
C ARG A 270 -8.16 -22.13 10.37
N CYS A 271 -7.01 -22.79 10.24
CA CYS A 271 -6.09 -22.58 9.12
C CYS A 271 -6.18 -23.68 8.05
N LEU A 272 -6.90 -24.77 8.34
CA LEU A 272 -7.05 -25.95 7.49
C LEU A 272 -5.73 -26.66 7.13
N LEU A 273 -4.66 -26.44 7.90
CA LEU A 273 -3.48 -27.32 7.87
C LEU A 273 -3.83 -28.66 8.53
N PHE A 274 -3.22 -29.74 8.07
CA PHE A 274 -3.42 -31.07 8.64
C PHE A 274 -2.19 -31.55 9.42
N PHE A 275 -2.47 -32.40 10.40
CA PHE A 275 -1.48 -33.07 11.22
C PHE A 275 -1.74 -34.58 11.21
N HIS A 276 -0.70 -35.36 11.55
CA HIS A 276 -0.78 -36.82 11.64
C HIS A 276 -1.17 -37.32 13.03
N SER A 277 -1.15 -36.44 14.05
CA SER A 277 -1.57 -36.75 15.40
C SER A 277 -2.35 -35.60 16.04
N GLU A 278 -3.22 -35.93 17.01
CA GLU A 278 -3.96 -34.95 17.81
C GLU A 278 -3.01 -34.06 18.63
N LYS A 279 -1.89 -34.62 19.10
CA LYS A 279 -0.89 -33.89 19.89
C LYS A 279 -0.24 -32.76 19.08
N ASP A 280 0.08 -33.02 17.81
CA ASP A 280 0.67 -32.01 16.92
C ASP A 280 -0.34 -30.91 16.59
N LEU A 281 -1.60 -31.28 16.39
CA LEU A 281 -2.69 -30.31 16.22
C LEU A 281 -2.83 -29.41 17.45
N GLN A 282 -2.84 -29.97 18.66
CA GLN A 282 -2.93 -29.20 19.91
C GLN A 282 -1.75 -28.24 20.07
N SER A 283 -0.53 -28.68 19.76
CA SER A 283 0.66 -27.82 19.76
C SER A 283 0.58 -26.72 18.70
N HIS A 284 -0.04 -26.96 17.55
CA HIS A 284 -0.25 -25.94 16.54
C HIS A 284 -1.32 -24.92 16.96
N GLU A 285 -2.41 -25.36 17.61
CA GLU A 285 -3.51 -24.50 18.01
C GLU A 285 -3.08 -23.40 18.98
N THR A 286 -2.08 -23.63 19.84
CA THR A 286 -1.57 -22.60 20.78
C THR A 286 -1.06 -21.35 20.07
N ASP A 287 -0.47 -21.51 18.89
CA ASP A 287 0.06 -20.40 18.10
C ASP A 287 -0.92 -19.93 17.02
N CYS A 288 -1.67 -20.85 16.41
CA CYS A 288 -2.70 -20.52 15.44
C CYS A 288 -3.78 -19.61 16.05
N ARG A 289 -4.12 -19.80 17.34
CA ARG A 289 -5.13 -19.00 18.04
C ARG A 289 -4.78 -17.52 18.16
N LYS A 290 -3.49 -17.17 18.18
CA LYS A 290 -2.98 -15.80 18.30
C LYS A 290 -3.13 -14.98 17.01
N ASN A 291 -3.39 -15.64 15.88
CA ASN A 291 -3.42 -15.04 14.55
C ASN A 291 -4.82 -15.08 13.92
N THR A 292 -5.08 -14.26 12.91
CA THR A 292 -6.34 -14.31 12.16
C THR A 292 -6.50 -15.68 11.45
N PRO A 293 -7.72 -16.26 11.40
CA PRO A 293 -7.94 -17.53 10.71
C PRO A 293 -7.69 -17.38 9.20
N VAL A 294 -6.60 -17.99 8.69
CA VAL A 294 -6.21 -17.91 7.27
C VAL A 294 -5.71 -19.27 6.77
N LYS A 295 -6.04 -19.61 5.52
CA LYS A 295 -5.44 -20.76 4.82
C LYS A 295 -4.09 -20.33 4.23
N ILE A 296 -3.00 -20.91 4.71
CA ILE A 296 -1.67 -20.67 4.15
C ILE A 296 -1.53 -21.48 2.86
N VAL A 297 -1.28 -20.80 1.73
CA VAL A 297 -1.02 -21.44 0.44
C VAL A 297 0.46 -21.28 0.13
N MET A 298 1.20 -22.38 0.27
CA MET A 298 2.59 -22.42 -0.17
C MET A 298 2.65 -22.57 -1.69
N PRO A 299 3.66 -21.99 -2.36
CA PRO A 299 3.90 -22.29 -3.77
C PRO A 299 4.15 -23.80 -3.94
N SER A 300 3.77 -24.36 -5.10
CA SER A 300 4.06 -25.76 -5.41
C SER A 300 5.58 -26.01 -5.43
N THR A 301 6.01 -27.25 -5.24
CA THR A 301 7.44 -27.64 -5.29
C THR A 301 8.11 -27.20 -6.60
N ASP A 302 7.35 -27.09 -7.68
CA ASP A 302 7.85 -26.73 -9.01
C ASP A 302 7.73 -25.22 -9.32
N SER A 303 7.25 -24.43 -8.35
CA SER A 303 7.10 -22.98 -8.52
C SER A 303 8.46 -22.29 -8.57
N THR A 304 8.81 -21.74 -9.73
CA THR A 304 10.05 -20.99 -9.91
C THR A 304 9.81 -19.49 -9.71
N LEU A 305 10.58 -18.85 -8.81
CA LEU A 305 10.65 -17.39 -8.75
C LEU A 305 11.55 -16.86 -9.87
N LYS A 306 11.06 -15.86 -10.61
CA LYS A 306 11.80 -15.22 -11.71
C LYS A 306 11.82 -13.72 -11.53
N PHE A 307 13.00 -13.12 -11.71
CA PHE A 307 13.13 -11.66 -11.75
C PHE A 307 12.54 -11.11 -13.05
N LYS A 308 11.75 -10.03 -12.96
CA LYS A 308 11.07 -9.42 -14.11
C LYS A 308 11.63 -8.06 -14.51
N ASN A 309 12.19 -7.31 -13.56
CA ASN A 309 12.54 -5.90 -13.77
C ASN A 309 14.04 -5.72 -14.03
N TYR A 310 14.60 -6.38 -15.05
CA TYR A 310 16.04 -6.29 -15.36
C TYR A 310 16.51 -4.86 -15.62
N LYS A 311 15.66 -3.96 -16.12
CA LYS A 311 15.99 -2.53 -16.24
C LYS A 311 16.43 -1.87 -14.93
N LYS A 312 15.96 -2.37 -13.78
CA LYS A 312 16.30 -1.84 -12.46
C LYS A 312 17.63 -2.36 -11.92
N SER A 313 18.31 -3.29 -12.62
CA SER A 313 19.66 -3.72 -12.25
C SER A 313 20.75 -2.78 -12.79
N LEU A 314 20.39 -1.88 -13.72
CA LEU A 314 21.30 -0.87 -14.23
C LEU A 314 21.57 0.18 -13.15
N ARG A 315 22.85 0.47 -12.93
CA ARG A 315 23.28 1.48 -11.96
C ARG A 315 22.89 2.87 -12.48
N ALA A 316 22.23 3.68 -11.66
CA ALA A 316 21.91 5.06 -12.02
C ALA A 316 23.19 5.81 -12.42
N ALA A 317 23.16 6.47 -13.57
CA ALA A 317 24.34 7.14 -14.10
C ALA A 317 24.81 8.28 -13.21
N PHE A 318 23.87 9.10 -12.71
CA PHE A 318 24.14 10.21 -11.81
C PHE A 318 23.34 10.08 -10.52
N VAL A 319 24.00 10.38 -9.40
CA VAL A 319 23.41 10.42 -8.07
C VAL A 319 23.94 11.65 -7.35
N MET A 320 23.06 12.38 -6.68
CA MET A 320 23.39 13.54 -5.88
C MET A 320 23.23 13.19 -4.39
N TYR A 321 24.14 13.67 -3.56
CA TYR A 321 24.09 13.58 -2.11
C TYR A 321 24.13 15.00 -1.55
N ALA A 322 23.23 15.32 -0.64
CA ALA A 322 23.18 16.62 -0.02
C ALA A 322 22.92 16.54 1.48
N ASP A 323 23.38 17.55 2.19
CA ASP A 323 23.21 17.74 3.62
C ASP A 323 23.12 19.24 3.94
N PHE A 324 22.39 19.60 5.00
CA PHE A 324 22.15 20.98 5.40
C PHE A 324 22.51 21.21 6.87
N GLU A 325 22.96 22.43 7.18
CA GLU A 325 22.93 22.92 8.56
C GLU A 325 22.08 24.18 8.67
N CYS A 326 21.52 24.38 9.86
CA CYS A 326 20.62 25.48 10.16
C CYS A 326 21.12 26.31 11.35
N LEU A 327 20.79 27.60 11.33
CA LEU A 327 20.71 28.39 12.55
C LEU A 327 19.40 28.08 13.28
N THR A 328 19.47 27.99 14.60
CA THR A 328 18.28 27.85 15.47
C THR A 328 17.97 29.20 16.12
N THR A 329 17.39 30.10 15.33
CA THR A 329 16.96 31.41 15.83
C THR A 329 15.83 31.26 16.84
N LYS A 330 15.94 31.88 18.01
CA LYS A 330 14.88 31.83 19.03
C LYS A 330 13.68 32.65 18.56
N ILE A 331 12.48 32.14 18.80
CA ILE A 331 11.24 32.86 18.53
C ILE A 331 10.74 33.43 19.85
N ASP A 332 10.63 34.76 19.94
CA ASP A 332 9.94 35.39 21.06
C ASP A 332 8.44 35.17 20.94
N THR A 333 7.84 34.50 21.92
CA THR A 333 6.39 34.29 22.01
C THR A 333 5.82 35.02 23.23
N CYS A 334 4.59 35.53 23.12
CA CYS A 334 3.85 36.08 24.26
C CYS A 334 3.65 35.02 25.35
N GLN A 335 3.52 35.44 26.63
CA GLN A 335 3.30 34.51 27.73
C GLN A 335 2.00 33.71 27.53
N PRO A 336 2.00 32.41 27.85
CA PRO A 336 0.84 31.57 27.68
C PRO A 336 -0.26 31.86 28.70
N GLU A 337 -1.52 31.81 28.26
CA GLU A 337 -2.69 31.85 29.15
C GLU A 337 -2.96 30.45 29.73
N GLU A 338 -3.12 30.35 31.05
CA GLU A 338 -3.22 29.08 31.80
C GLU A 338 -4.45 28.22 31.44
N ASN A 339 -5.45 28.79 30.75
CA ASN A 339 -6.74 28.14 30.51
C ASN A 339 -6.92 27.58 29.08
N VAL A 340 -5.89 27.63 28.23
CA VAL A 340 -5.97 27.11 26.85
C VAL A 340 -4.70 26.32 26.51
N SER A 341 -4.85 25.17 25.86
CA SER A 341 -3.71 24.43 25.29
C SER A 341 -3.01 25.30 24.24
N PHE A 342 -1.80 25.77 24.55
CA PHE A 342 -0.96 26.54 23.62
C PHE A 342 0.24 25.70 23.18
N THR A 343 0.65 25.86 21.91
CA THR A 343 1.91 25.29 21.41
C THR A 343 2.93 26.42 21.28
N GLN A 344 4.00 26.38 22.07
CA GLN A 344 5.06 27.37 22.01
C GLN A 344 6.10 26.97 20.96
N LYS A 345 6.14 27.70 19.85
CA LYS A 345 7.24 27.57 18.88
C LYS A 345 8.45 28.30 19.49
N TYR A 346 9.47 27.55 19.88
CA TYR A 346 10.63 28.10 20.63
C TYR A 346 11.83 28.42 19.72
N GLN A 347 11.99 27.71 18.61
CA GLN A 347 13.09 27.90 17.65
C GLN A 347 12.57 27.87 16.20
N LYS A 348 13.10 28.77 15.36
CA LYS A 348 12.96 28.77 13.91
C LYS A 348 14.28 28.30 13.31
N HIS A 349 14.21 27.22 12.54
CA HIS A 349 15.35 26.65 11.84
C HIS A 349 15.49 27.34 10.49
N GLU A 350 16.61 27.99 10.26
CA GLU A 350 16.92 28.69 9.01
C GLU A 350 18.17 28.10 8.39
N SER A 351 18.05 27.49 7.22
CA SER A 351 19.20 26.91 6.52
C SER A 351 20.22 27.97 6.15
N THR A 352 21.45 27.75 6.59
CA THR A 352 22.56 28.68 6.38
C THR A 352 23.64 28.12 5.48
N ASN A 353 23.77 26.80 5.47
CA ASN A 353 24.72 26.14 4.59
C ASN A 353 24.17 24.82 4.08
N PHE A 354 24.76 24.36 2.98
CA PHE A 354 24.55 23.03 2.47
C PHE A 354 25.84 22.52 1.82
N SER A 355 25.96 21.20 1.73
CA SER A 355 26.95 20.52 0.92
C SER A 355 26.26 19.71 -0.16
N LEU A 356 26.77 19.73 -1.39
CA LEU A 356 26.27 18.96 -2.53
C LEU A 356 27.41 18.19 -3.19
N TYR A 357 27.27 16.88 -3.26
CA TYR A 357 28.19 16.00 -3.97
C TYR A 357 27.47 15.22 -5.09
N ILE A 358 28.00 15.28 -6.32
CA ILE A 358 27.42 14.63 -7.48
C ILE A 358 28.33 13.51 -7.96
N LYS A 359 27.86 12.27 -7.87
CA LYS A 359 28.58 11.09 -8.33
C LYS A 359 28.15 10.68 -9.74
N TYR A 360 29.14 10.41 -10.58
CA TYR A 360 28.96 9.80 -11.89
C TYR A 360 29.41 8.33 -11.89
N LYS A 361 28.69 7.46 -12.59
CA LYS A 361 29.00 6.01 -12.63
C LYS A 361 30.36 5.67 -13.23
N HIS A 362 30.88 6.50 -14.16
CA HIS A 362 32.15 6.25 -14.86
C HIS A 362 33.34 7.04 -14.29
N GLY A 363 33.21 7.64 -13.10
CA GLY A 363 34.32 8.32 -12.45
C GLY A 363 33.88 9.48 -11.59
N ASP A 364 34.68 10.55 -11.63
CA ASP A 364 34.37 11.80 -10.93
C ASP A 364 33.77 12.80 -11.89
N TYR A 365 32.75 13.53 -11.43
CA TYR A 365 32.06 14.53 -12.23
C TYR A 365 32.59 15.93 -11.94
N LYS A 366 32.40 16.38 -10.70
CA LYS A 366 32.84 17.68 -10.16
C LYS A 366 33.24 17.51 -8.70
N PRO A 367 34.11 18.39 -8.14
CA PRO A 367 34.36 18.42 -6.70
C PRO A 367 33.07 18.75 -5.91
N PRO A 368 32.97 18.35 -4.63
CA PRO A 368 31.88 18.75 -3.75
C PRO A 368 31.74 20.27 -3.71
N VAL A 369 30.50 20.74 -3.67
CA VAL A 369 30.19 22.16 -3.55
C VAL A 369 29.65 22.42 -2.16
N GLU A 370 30.26 23.39 -1.48
CA GLU A 370 29.80 23.88 -0.18
C GLU A 370 29.35 25.33 -0.35
N TYR A 371 28.24 25.68 0.28
CA TYR A 371 27.72 27.05 0.28
C TYR A 371 27.40 27.45 1.70
N ILE A 372 27.87 28.63 2.11
CA ILE A 372 27.52 29.28 3.37
C ILE A 372 27.02 30.68 3.02
N GLY A 373 25.77 31.00 3.38
CA GLY A 373 25.21 32.31 3.10
C GLY A 373 23.68 32.35 3.18
N PRO A 374 23.09 33.56 3.08
CA PRO A 374 21.65 33.74 3.16
C PRO A 374 20.93 33.05 1.98
N ASN A 375 19.69 32.61 2.21
CA ASN A 375 18.88 31.91 1.21
C ASN A 375 19.50 30.60 0.68
N ALA A 376 20.19 29.85 1.55
CA ALA A 376 20.85 28.59 1.20
C ALA A 376 19.92 27.60 0.47
N THR A 377 18.64 27.54 0.83
CA THR A 377 17.62 26.68 0.18
C THR A 377 17.36 27.04 -1.27
N LYS A 378 17.29 28.34 -1.59
CA LYS A 378 17.08 28.82 -2.96
C LYS A 378 18.34 28.59 -3.81
N VAL A 379 19.51 28.93 -3.27
CA VAL A 379 20.79 28.69 -3.95
C VAL A 379 21.00 27.20 -4.22
N PHE A 380 20.62 26.35 -3.27
CA PHE A 380 20.62 24.90 -3.44
C PHE A 380 19.73 24.46 -4.61
N TYR A 381 18.48 24.92 -4.66
CA TYR A 381 17.56 24.57 -5.75
C TYR A 381 18.05 25.06 -7.11
N ASP A 382 18.48 26.33 -7.21
CA ASP A 382 19.02 26.90 -8.44
C ASP A 382 20.23 26.11 -8.95
N MET A 383 21.07 25.63 -8.04
CA MET A 383 22.20 24.78 -8.39
C MET A 383 21.77 23.38 -8.83
N LEU A 384 20.85 22.72 -8.11
CA LEU A 384 20.30 21.43 -8.53
C LEU A 384 19.69 21.52 -9.93
N ARG A 385 18.94 22.60 -10.20
CA ARG A 385 18.34 22.88 -11.50
C ARG A 385 19.39 23.03 -12.59
N ARG A 386 20.44 23.83 -12.35
CA ARG A 386 21.56 24.02 -13.30
C ARG A 386 22.27 22.70 -13.60
N GLU A 387 22.64 21.95 -12.56
CA GLU A 387 23.33 20.68 -12.69
C GLU A 387 22.47 19.62 -13.39
N ALA A 388 21.16 19.58 -13.12
CA ALA A 388 20.22 18.72 -13.82
C ALA A 388 20.18 19.02 -15.33
N LEU A 389 20.19 20.30 -15.72
CA LEU A 389 20.22 20.70 -17.13
C LEU A 389 21.55 20.33 -17.82
N GLU A 390 22.68 20.45 -17.14
CA GLU A 390 23.97 20.00 -17.68
C GLU A 390 24.03 18.48 -17.82
N ILE A 391 23.57 17.74 -16.81
CA ILE A 391 23.48 16.28 -16.87
C ILE A 391 22.53 15.84 -17.97
N LYS A 392 21.41 16.55 -18.18
CA LYS A 392 20.50 16.27 -19.30
C LYS A 392 21.21 16.34 -20.66
N LYS A 393 22.09 17.32 -20.89
CA LYS A 393 22.89 17.39 -22.13
C LYS A 393 23.76 16.15 -22.32
N ILE A 394 24.29 15.58 -21.24
CA ILE A 394 25.08 14.34 -21.27
C ILE A 394 24.18 13.15 -21.64
N TYR A 395 22.98 13.06 -21.07
CA TYR A 395 22.00 12.02 -21.42
C TYR A 395 21.51 12.12 -22.87
N ASP A 396 21.36 13.36 -23.39
CA ASP A 396 20.92 13.61 -24.76
C ASP A 396 22.02 13.30 -25.79
N HIS A 397 23.28 13.24 -25.38
CA HIS A 397 24.40 12.87 -26.23
C HIS A 397 24.67 11.36 -26.18
N VAL A 398 24.21 10.65 -27.21
CA VAL A 398 24.30 9.19 -27.30
C VAL A 398 25.52 8.79 -28.14
N TYR A 399 26.51 8.15 -27.50
CA TYR A 399 27.68 7.63 -28.20
C TYR A 399 27.38 6.32 -28.94
N PRO A 400 27.93 6.13 -30.16
CA PRO A 400 27.84 4.85 -30.87
C PRO A 400 28.72 3.78 -30.22
N ILE A 401 28.43 2.52 -30.54
CA ILE A 401 29.23 1.39 -30.06
C ILE A 401 30.66 1.44 -30.61
N LYS A 402 31.64 1.21 -29.72
CA LYS A 402 33.06 0.98 -30.02
C LYS A 402 33.50 -0.28 -29.28
N MET A 403 34.09 -1.21 -30.02
CA MET A 403 34.53 -2.52 -29.52
C MET A 403 36.00 -2.73 -29.86
N THR A 404 36.73 -3.40 -28.96
CA THR A 404 38.07 -3.92 -29.29
C THR A 404 37.99 -5.27 -30.00
N ALA A 405 39.12 -5.77 -30.49
CA ALA A 405 39.18 -7.11 -31.09
C ALA A 405 38.81 -8.20 -30.07
N GLU A 406 39.19 -8.02 -28.80
CA GLU A 406 38.83 -8.93 -27.70
C GLU A 406 37.32 -8.91 -27.41
N ASP A 407 36.67 -7.74 -27.49
CA ASP A 407 35.22 -7.62 -27.31
C ASP A 407 34.45 -8.33 -28.41
N GLU A 408 34.90 -8.21 -29.66
CA GLU A 408 34.26 -8.93 -30.77
C GLU A 408 34.47 -10.43 -30.62
N ALA A 409 35.68 -10.88 -30.25
CA ALA A 409 35.92 -12.28 -29.92
C ALA A 409 35.04 -12.77 -28.75
N HIS A 410 34.83 -11.94 -27.73
CA HIS A 410 33.93 -12.23 -26.62
C HIS A 410 32.46 -12.34 -27.06
N PHE A 411 32.00 -11.43 -27.93
CA PHE A 411 30.65 -11.46 -28.48
C PHE A 411 30.42 -12.74 -29.28
N GLN A 412 31.38 -13.14 -30.14
CA GLN A 412 31.26 -14.34 -30.96
C GLN A 412 31.23 -15.62 -30.11
N ARG A 413 32.09 -15.73 -29.09
CA ARG A 413 32.20 -16.97 -28.30
C ARG A 413 31.09 -17.18 -27.26
N THR A 414 30.40 -16.13 -26.82
CA THR A 414 29.49 -16.18 -25.66
C THR A 414 28.03 -16.01 -26.07
N ASP A 415 27.20 -17.01 -25.79
CA ASP A 415 25.74 -16.92 -25.98
C ASP A 415 24.99 -16.62 -24.68
N LYS A 416 25.68 -16.29 -23.59
CA LYS A 416 25.04 -15.93 -22.33
C LYS A 416 24.68 -14.45 -22.31
N CYS A 417 23.39 -14.12 -22.28
CA CYS A 417 22.92 -12.74 -22.14
C CYS A 417 23.47 -12.13 -20.85
N HIS A 418 24.19 -11.02 -20.94
CA HIS A 418 24.77 -10.38 -19.77
C HIS A 418 23.72 -9.68 -18.88
N ILE A 419 22.49 -9.46 -19.37
CA ILE A 419 21.38 -8.82 -18.62
C ILE A 419 20.59 -9.86 -17.81
N CYS A 420 19.96 -10.83 -18.49
CA CYS A 420 19.13 -11.85 -17.85
C CYS A 420 19.91 -13.08 -17.37
N LYS A 421 21.19 -13.20 -17.79
CA LYS A 421 22.09 -14.31 -17.48
C LYS A 421 21.69 -15.66 -18.09
N TRP A 422 20.67 -15.69 -18.95
CA TRP A 422 20.24 -16.90 -19.66
C TRP A 422 21.04 -17.10 -20.96
N ASP A 423 21.13 -18.36 -21.39
CA ASP A 423 21.71 -18.75 -22.67
C ASP A 423 20.73 -18.36 -23.79
N ILE A 424 21.16 -17.44 -24.66
CA ILE A 424 20.39 -16.84 -25.75
C ILE A 424 19.96 -17.89 -26.76
N SER A 425 20.76 -18.93 -26.99
CA SER A 425 20.43 -19.99 -27.95
C SER A 425 19.35 -20.95 -27.44
N LYS A 426 19.22 -21.08 -26.11
CA LYS A 426 18.34 -22.07 -25.46
C LYS A 426 17.07 -21.48 -24.87
N TYR A 427 17.16 -20.25 -24.35
CA TYR A 427 16.08 -19.61 -23.62
C TYR A 427 15.77 -18.25 -24.25
N PRO A 428 14.49 -17.96 -24.53
CA PRO A 428 14.12 -16.67 -25.06
C PRO A 428 14.23 -15.59 -23.99
N SER A 429 14.26 -14.33 -24.43
CA SER A 429 14.27 -13.19 -23.53
C SER A 429 13.14 -13.29 -22.49
N PRO A 430 13.37 -12.95 -21.22
CA PRO A 430 12.31 -12.87 -20.20
C PRO A 430 11.20 -11.87 -20.54
N TYR A 431 11.44 -10.98 -21.52
CA TYR A 431 10.47 -10.02 -22.03
C TYR A 431 9.70 -10.51 -23.26
N SER A 432 9.94 -11.75 -23.71
CA SER A 432 9.23 -12.35 -24.83
C SER A 432 7.74 -12.51 -24.53
N SER A 433 6.90 -12.31 -25.54
CA SER A 433 5.46 -12.57 -25.48
C SER A 433 5.15 -13.91 -26.17
N LYS A 434 3.88 -14.35 -26.11
CA LYS A 434 3.45 -15.56 -26.84
C LYS A 434 3.54 -15.39 -28.37
N GLU A 435 3.42 -14.16 -28.86
CA GLU A 435 3.41 -13.83 -30.29
C GLU A 435 4.80 -13.48 -30.80
N HIS A 436 5.68 -12.97 -29.93
CA HIS A 436 7.02 -12.56 -30.29
C HIS A 436 8.04 -13.14 -29.31
N VAL A 437 8.74 -14.18 -29.78
CA VAL A 437 9.75 -14.90 -29.03
C VAL A 437 11.13 -14.45 -29.48
N ASP A 438 11.92 -13.91 -28.55
CA ASP A 438 13.21 -13.29 -28.84
C ASP A 438 14.37 -14.19 -28.44
N PHE A 439 15.04 -14.74 -29.45
CA PHE A 439 16.34 -15.43 -29.36
C PHE A 439 17.44 -14.66 -30.09
N GLU A 440 17.20 -13.39 -30.45
CA GLU A 440 18.13 -12.62 -31.26
C GLU A 440 19.28 -12.09 -30.40
N LYS A 441 20.51 -12.40 -30.84
CA LYS A 441 21.74 -11.99 -30.15
C LYS A 441 22.19 -10.62 -30.66
N VAL A 442 22.13 -9.62 -29.79
CA VAL A 442 22.55 -8.24 -30.08
C VAL A 442 23.69 -7.79 -29.15
N ARG A 443 24.35 -6.70 -29.54
CA ARG A 443 25.45 -6.07 -28.79
C ARG A 443 24.89 -4.94 -27.92
N ASP A 444 24.94 -5.10 -26.59
CA ASP A 444 24.62 -4.01 -25.66
C ASP A 444 25.86 -3.18 -25.34
N HIS A 445 25.67 -1.88 -25.16
CA HIS A 445 26.74 -0.93 -24.88
C HIS A 445 26.27 0.22 -24.00
N ASP A 446 27.22 0.90 -23.38
CA ASP A 446 26.96 2.09 -22.58
C ASP A 446 26.96 3.35 -23.44
N HIS A 447 25.77 3.92 -23.64
CA HIS A 447 25.57 5.12 -24.44
C HIS A 447 26.20 6.39 -23.84
N LEU A 448 26.56 6.39 -22.55
CA LEU A 448 27.14 7.54 -21.86
C LEU A 448 28.68 7.52 -21.80
N LEU A 449 29.29 6.43 -22.27
CA LEU A 449 30.73 6.23 -22.19
C LEU A 449 31.42 6.70 -23.46
N ASP A 450 32.18 7.78 -23.34
CA ASP A 450 32.86 8.46 -24.44
C ASP A 450 33.93 7.57 -25.11
N PRO A 451 33.72 7.14 -26.37
CA PRO A 451 34.65 6.28 -27.09
C PRO A 451 36.01 6.92 -27.38
N SER A 452 36.16 8.24 -27.20
CA SER A 452 37.47 8.92 -27.31
C SER A 452 38.33 8.71 -26.07
N LYS A 453 37.72 8.50 -24.90
CA LYS A 453 38.41 8.34 -23.61
C LYS A 453 38.65 6.88 -23.23
N TYR A 454 37.84 5.98 -23.77
CA TYR A 454 37.88 4.56 -23.43
C TYR A 454 38.13 3.69 -24.66
N ALA A 455 38.77 2.54 -24.43
CA ALA A 455 39.03 1.56 -25.48
C ALA A 455 37.73 0.99 -26.07
N SER A 456 36.70 0.80 -25.23
CA SER A 456 35.42 0.20 -25.60
C SER A 456 34.29 0.68 -24.68
N ASN A 457 33.07 0.75 -25.21
CA ASN A 457 31.83 0.96 -24.44
C ASN A 457 30.89 -0.26 -24.46
N TYR A 458 31.35 -1.40 -24.94
CA TYR A 458 30.60 -2.63 -24.99
C TYR A 458 30.39 -3.26 -23.61
N ARG A 459 29.16 -3.73 -23.33
CA ARG A 459 28.79 -4.37 -22.05
C ARG A 459 28.72 -5.89 -22.15
N GLY A 460 28.27 -6.41 -23.29
CA GLY A 460 28.12 -7.85 -23.48
C GLY A 460 27.07 -8.23 -24.53
N PRO A 461 26.96 -9.54 -24.86
CA PRO A 461 25.87 -10.02 -25.67
C PRO A 461 24.57 -9.95 -24.87
N ALA A 462 23.46 -9.68 -25.54
CA ALA A 462 22.13 -9.66 -24.94
C ALA A 462 21.07 -10.15 -25.91
N HIS A 463 19.92 -10.58 -25.38
CA HIS A 463 18.71 -10.69 -26.21
C HIS A 463 18.27 -9.30 -26.69
N MET A 464 17.67 -9.20 -27.88
CA MET A 464 17.20 -7.93 -28.45
C MET A 464 16.25 -7.18 -27.52
N LEU A 465 15.23 -7.84 -26.98
CA LEU A 465 14.27 -7.25 -26.05
C LEU A 465 14.90 -6.94 -24.69
N CYS A 466 15.88 -7.74 -24.24
CA CYS A 466 16.62 -7.38 -23.02
C CYS A 466 17.35 -6.06 -23.22
N ASN A 467 18.08 -5.93 -24.33
CA ASN A 467 18.82 -4.73 -24.71
C ASN A 467 17.91 -3.49 -24.79
N ILE A 468 16.80 -3.58 -25.54
CA ILE A 468 15.86 -2.46 -25.72
C ILE A 468 15.26 -1.99 -24.38
N ASN A 469 15.00 -2.92 -23.46
CA ASN A 469 14.42 -2.59 -22.16
C ASN A 469 15.47 -2.15 -21.11
N TYR A 470 16.77 -2.31 -21.38
CA TYR A 470 17.86 -2.02 -20.46
C TYR A 470 18.33 -0.57 -20.57
N GLN A 471 17.38 0.35 -20.34
CA GLN A 471 17.57 1.78 -20.54
C GLN A 471 17.99 2.50 -19.26
N GLU A 472 18.85 3.51 -19.42
CA GLU A 472 19.23 4.42 -18.34
C GLU A 472 17.99 5.18 -17.81
N PRO A 473 17.89 5.38 -16.48
CA PRO A 473 16.77 6.12 -15.91
C PRO A 473 16.81 7.59 -16.34
N SER A 474 15.66 8.14 -16.74
CA SER A 474 15.48 9.57 -17.07
C SER A 474 15.32 10.48 -15.84
N PHE A 475 15.91 10.07 -14.71
CA PHE A 475 15.87 10.82 -13.47
C PHE A 475 17.21 10.73 -12.73
N ILE A 476 17.54 11.80 -12.02
CA ILE A 476 18.69 11.87 -11.10
C ILE A 476 18.14 11.71 -9.69
N THR A 477 18.74 10.82 -8.91
CA THR A 477 18.33 10.62 -7.51
C THR A 477 19.13 11.54 -6.60
N VAL A 478 18.44 12.28 -5.74
CA VAL A 478 19.02 13.13 -4.69
C VAL A 478 18.79 12.46 -3.35
N PHE A 479 19.86 12.01 -2.71
CA PHE A 479 19.82 11.41 -1.38
C PHE A 479 20.13 12.46 -0.32
N ILE A 480 19.24 12.53 0.67
CA ILE A 480 19.44 13.28 1.91
C ILE A 480 19.08 12.32 3.05
N HIS A 481 19.88 12.28 4.12
CA HIS A 481 19.67 11.33 5.20
C HIS A 481 18.68 11.86 6.22
N ASN A 482 17.62 11.11 6.52
CA ASN A 482 16.48 11.56 7.35
C ASN A 482 15.72 12.76 6.74
N MET A 483 15.71 12.83 5.40
CA MET A 483 15.08 13.91 4.63
C MET A 483 13.60 14.09 4.98
N SER A 484 12.84 13.00 5.11
CA SER A 484 11.40 13.06 5.39
C SER A 484 11.08 13.61 6.78
N GLY A 485 12.05 13.61 7.70
CA GLY A 485 11.88 14.03 9.08
C GLY A 485 12.30 15.48 9.34
N TYR A 486 13.16 16.05 8.48
CA TYR A 486 13.77 17.35 8.75
C TYR A 486 14.03 18.16 7.46
N ASP A 487 15.01 17.76 6.64
CA ASP A 487 15.54 18.62 5.57
C ASP A 487 14.53 18.96 4.48
N ALA A 488 13.57 18.08 4.19
CA ALA A 488 12.54 18.37 3.19
C ALA A 488 11.78 19.65 3.53
N HIS A 489 11.50 19.91 4.81
CA HIS A 489 10.75 21.10 5.23
C HIS A 489 11.48 22.41 4.93
N LEU A 490 12.82 22.36 4.80
CA LEU A 490 13.65 23.53 4.55
C LEU A 490 13.49 24.05 3.11
N PHE A 491 13.61 23.16 2.12
CA PHE A 491 13.68 23.56 0.71
C PHE A 491 12.44 23.22 -0.13
N ILE A 492 11.46 22.47 0.39
CA ILE A 492 10.29 22.05 -0.41
C ILE A 492 9.50 23.23 -0.98
N ARG A 493 9.49 24.38 -0.29
CA ARG A 493 8.85 25.62 -0.78
C ARG A 493 9.53 26.16 -2.03
N GLU A 494 10.85 26.06 -2.12
CA GLU A 494 11.63 26.52 -3.27
C GLU A 494 11.34 25.69 -4.52
N LEU A 495 11.01 24.40 -4.35
CA LEU A 495 10.60 23.55 -5.48
C LEU A 495 9.30 24.03 -6.13
N GLY A 496 8.44 24.72 -5.38
CA GLY A 496 7.19 25.30 -5.89
C GLY A 496 7.35 26.72 -6.46
N ALA A 497 8.56 27.28 -6.49
CA ALA A 497 8.80 28.64 -6.98
C ALA A 497 8.66 28.79 -8.50
N ASP A 498 8.64 27.67 -9.24
CA ASP A 498 8.40 27.65 -10.69
C ASP A 498 7.21 26.76 -11.07
N ASN A 499 6.73 26.92 -12.31
CA ASN A 499 5.56 26.22 -12.84
C ASN A 499 5.85 24.78 -13.33
N GLU A 500 7.04 24.21 -13.06
CA GLU A 500 7.34 22.85 -13.48
C GLU A 500 6.68 21.81 -12.54
N PRO A 501 6.21 20.66 -13.05
CA PRO A 501 5.41 19.73 -12.24
C PRO A 501 6.23 19.05 -11.13
N ILE A 502 5.55 18.83 -10.00
CA ILE A 502 6.07 18.08 -8.85
C ILE A 502 5.21 16.82 -8.67
N ASP A 503 5.85 15.66 -8.73
CA ASP A 503 5.24 14.37 -8.44
C ASP A 503 5.54 13.98 -6.99
N VAL A 504 4.53 13.71 -6.17
CA VAL A 504 4.72 13.40 -4.74
C VAL A 504 4.17 12.01 -4.41
N ILE A 505 4.92 11.24 -3.63
CA ILE A 505 4.46 10.00 -2.99
C ILE A 505 4.30 10.30 -1.49
N PRO A 506 3.09 10.65 -1.03
CA PRO A 506 2.86 10.98 0.37
C PRO A 506 2.90 9.74 1.26
N SER A 507 3.43 9.90 2.47
CA SER A 507 3.27 8.93 3.57
C SER A 507 2.15 9.36 4.52
N THR A 508 2.12 10.67 4.79
CA THR A 508 1.13 11.43 5.56
C THR A 508 1.05 12.81 4.91
N ASP A 509 0.16 13.69 5.36
CA ASP A 509 0.04 15.04 4.79
C ASP A 509 1.31 15.91 5.01
N GLU A 510 2.09 15.61 6.05
CA GLU A 510 3.33 16.34 6.39
C GLU A 510 4.61 15.63 5.93
N LYS A 511 4.59 14.29 5.83
CA LYS A 511 5.75 13.47 5.49
C LYS A 511 5.61 12.83 4.12
N TYR A 512 6.56 13.09 3.24
CA TYR A 512 6.65 12.50 1.91
C TYR A 512 7.63 11.32 1.90
N ILE A 513 7.25 10.21 1.25
CA ILE A 513 8.15 9.05 1.03
C ILE A 513 9.24 9.42 0.02
N SER A 514 8.83 10.06 -1.06
CA SER A 514 9.68 10.59 -2.11
C SER A 514 8.88 11.63 -2.88
N PHE A 515 9.55 12.64 -3.41
CA PHE A 515 8.97 13.56 -4.36
C PHE A 515 9.93 13.75 -5.52
N SER A 516 9.42 14.15 -6.68
CA SER A 516 10.21 14.37 -7.88
C SER A 516 9.83 15.69 -8.54
N LYS A 517 10.82 16.44 -9.01
CA LYS A 517 10.66 17.69 -9.75
C LYS A 517 11.08 17.47 -11.20
N GLU A 518 10.23 17.79 -12.17
CA GLU A 518 10.66 17.84 -13.57
C GLU A 518 11.40 19.16 -13.83
N VAL A 519 12.54 19.11 -14.51
CA VAL A 519 13.38 20.26 -14.82
C VAL A 519 13.71 20.31 -16.31
N GLY A 520 13.53 21.47 -16.94
CA GLY A 520 13.94 21.73 -18.31
C GLY A 520 12.96 21.22 -19.36
N SER A 521 11.69 21.01 -18.97
CA SER A 521 10.66 20.62 -19.91
C SER A 521 10.32 21.79 -20.84
N LYS A 522 10.16 21.53 -22.15
CA LYS A 522 9.87 22.58 -23.14
C LYS A 522 8.74 22.14 -24.05
N THR A 523 7.82 23.04 -24.36
CA THR A 523 6.81 22.82 -25.40
C THR A 523 7.27 23.50 -26.67
N VAL A 524 7.45 22.75 -27.75
CA VAL A 524 7.82 23.27 -29.06
C VAL A 524 6.70 22.97 -30.05
N VAL A 525 6.37 23.94 -30.90
CA VAL A 525 5.40 23.73 -31.97
C VAL A 525 6.14 23.12 -33.16
N VAL A 526 5.84 21.87 -33.48
CA VAL A 526 6.37 21.18 -34.66
C VAL A 526 5.18 20.84 -35.56
N ALA A 527 5.20 21.34 -36.79
CA ALA A 527 4.13 21.12 -37.78
C ALA A 527 2.72 21.46 -37.24
N GLY A 528 2.59 22.59 -36.52
CA GLY A 528 1.32 23.06 -35.96
C GLY A 528 0.82 22.28 -34.73
N LYS A 529 1.58 21.30 -34.24
CA LYS A 529 1.25 20.54 -33.01
C LYS A 529 2.21 20.92 -31.88
N ASN A 530 1.65 21.13 -30.69
CA ASN A 530 2.41 21.28 -29.46
C ASN A 530 3.06 19.93 -29.09
N VAL A 531 4.38 19.84 -29.20
CA VAL A 531 5.16 18.67 -28.78
C VAL A 531 5.88 19.04 -27.48
N LYS A 532 5.58 18.32 -26.39
CA LYS A 532 6.32 18.46 -25.12
C LYS A 532 7.61 17.66 -25.22
N ILE A 533 8.75 18.35 -25.20
CA ILE A 533 10.07 17.75 -25.01
C ILE A 533 10.22 17.48 -23.51
N PRO A 534 10.36 16.21 -23.09
CA PRO A 534 10.46 15.87 -21.69
C PRO A 534 11.75 16.43 -21.07
N GLY A 535 11.61 16.98 -19.86
CA GLY A 535 12.75 17.38 -19.04
C GLY A 535 13.46 16.18 -18.41
N ILE A 536 14.37 16.46 -17.47
CA ILE A 536 14.95 15.47 -16.57
C ILE A 536 14.26 15.57 -15.21
N LYS A 537 14.06 14.43 -14.52
CA LYS A 537 13.44 14.45 -13.20
C LYS A 537 14.49 14.41 -12.08
N LEU A 538 14.42 15.31 -11.12
CA LEU A 538 15.13 15.21 -9.84
C LEU A 538 14.24 14.42 -8.87
N ARG A 539 14.66 13.24 -8.43
CA ARG A 539 13.92 12.41 -7.47
C ARG A 539 14.59 12.45 -6.11
N PHE A 540 13.90 12.99 -5.13
CA PHE A 540 14.37 13.11 -3.76
C PHE A 540 14.00 11.88 -2.95
N VAL A 541 14.99 11.31 -2.27
CA VAL A 541 14.87 10.03 -1.57
C VAL A 541 15.53 10.13 -0.20
N ASP A 542 14.77 9.73 0.83
CA ASP A 542 15.30 9.61 2.18
C ASP A 542 16.14 8.33 2.33
N SER A 543 17.44 8.48 2.51
CA SER A 543 18.34 7.34 2.67
C SER A 543 18.14 6.59 3.99
N PHE A 544 17.59 7.23 5.04
CA PHE A 544 17.33 6.60 6.34
C PHE A 544 16.27 5.49 6.25
N ARG A 545 15.35 5.57 5.27
CA ARG A 545 14.35 4.52 5.02
C ARG A 545 14.97 3.21 4.50
N PHE A 546 16.14 3.28 3.87
CA PHE A 546 16.88 2.12 3.38
C PHE A 546 17.95 1.67 4.36
N MET A 547 18.56 2.63 5.04
CA MET A 547 19.59 2.44 6.06
C MET A 547 19.08 3.01 7.38
N ASN A 548 18.22 2.25 8.07
CA ASN A 548 17.51 2.67 9.28
C ASN A 548 18.44 2.70 10.51
N SER A 549 19.48 3.51 10.43
CA SER A 549 20.48 3.71 11.47
C SER A 549 21.12 5.09 11.28
N SER A 550 21.65 5.65 12.37
CA SER A 550 22.34 6.94 12.31
C SER A 550 23.60 6.88 11.42
N LEU A 551 23.98 8.01 10.83
CA LEU A 551 25.24 8.13 10.08
C LEU A 551 26.46 7.66 10.88
N ASP A 552 26.50 7.91 12.19
CA ASP A 552 27.58 7.42 13.08
C ASP A 552 27.69 5.89 13.09
N SER A 553 26.53 5.23 13.21
CA SER A 553 26.46 3.77 13.20
C SER A 553 26.79 3.21 11.82
N LEU A 554 26.35 3.87 10.75
CA LEU A 554 26.68 3.47 9.39
C LEU A 554 28.18 3.61 9.11
N ALA A 555 28.78 4.74 9.48
CA ALA A 555 30.21 4.98 9.29
C ALA A 555 31.08 3.93 9.97
N LYS A 556 30.73 3.52 11.20
CA LYS A 556 31.43 2.44 11.94
C LYS A 556 31.38 1.08 11.24
N ASN A 557 30.37 0.83 10.40
CA ASN A 557 30.18 -0.43 9.70
C ASN A 557 30.76 -0.44 8.26
N VAL A 558 31.21 0.72 7.76
CA VAL A 558 31.80 0.83 6.42
C VAL A 558 33.30 0.54 6.49
N LYS A 559 33.77 -0.41 5.67
CA LYS A 559 35.19 -0.80 5.62
C LYS A 559 36.08 0.22 4.90
N GLU A 560 35.57 0.84 3.85
CA GLU A 560 36.34 1.72 2.97
C GLU A 560 35.54 2.96 2.57
N PHE A 561 36.08 4.15 2.83
CA PHE A 561 35.50 5.43 2.46
C PHE A 561 36.10 5.97 1.15
N ARG A 562 35.83 5.28 0.04
CA ARG A 562 36.46 5.54 -1.27
C ARG A 562 36.28 6.96 -1.79
N GLU A 563 35.10 7.55 -1.59
CA GLU A 563 34.83 8.92 -2.06
C GLU A 563 35.42 9.97 -1.10
N THR A 564 35.30 9.77 0.22
CA THR A 564 35.89 10.69 1.23
C THR A 564 37.43 10.73 1.15
N ALA A 565 38.07 9.58 0.92
CA ALA A 565 39.53 9.49 0.81
C ALA A 565 40.16 10.24 -0.38
N LYS A 566 39.34 10.75 -1.32
CA LYS A 566 39.81 11.60 -2.42
C LYS A 566 40.08 13.03 -1.98
N TYR A 567 39.37 13.50 -0.96
CA TYR A 567 39.39 14.90 -0.52
C TYR A 567 40.12 15.09 0.81
N PHE A 568 40.38 14.01 1.54
CA PHE A 568 41.05 14.06 2.83
C PHE A 568 42.32 13.20 2.85
N PRO A 569 43.41 13.69 3.47
CA PRO A 569 44.60 12.91 3.73
C PRO A 569 44.29 11.63 4.54
N LYS A 570 45.03 10.54 4.27
CA LYS A 570 44.80 9.23 4.92
C LYS A 570 44.91 9.30 6.44
N ASP A 571 45.83 10.10 6.96
CA ASP A 571 46.06 10.32 8.39
C ASP A 571 44.90 11.04 9.09
N LYS A 572 44.01 11.71 8.33
CA LYS A 572 42.83 12.42 8.85
C LYS A 572 41.52 11.68 8.60
N LEU A 573 41.54 10.53 7.92
CA LEU A 573 40.33 9.78 7.60
C LEU A 573 39.57 9.30 8.85
N ASP A 574 40.30 8.86 9.87
CA ASP A 574 39.70 8.44 11.14
C ASP A 574 38.99 9.58 11.87
N LEU A 575 39.36 10.85 11.58
CA LEU A 575 38.71 12.01 12.14
C LEU A 575 37.42 12.36 11.37
N VAL A 576 37.49 12.45 10.04
CA VAL A 576 36.37 12.92 9.20
C VAL A 576 35.25 11.90 8.98
N THR A 577 35.50 10.63 9.35
CA THR A 577 34.49 9.55 9.30
C THR A 577 33.70 9.43 10.59
N ARG A 578 34.07 10.15 11.66
CA ARG A 578 33.31 10.22 12.91
C ARG A 578 32.13 11.17 12.75
N LYS A 579 31.09 10.96 13.57
CA LYS A 579 30.00 11.93 13.69
C LYS A 579 30.55 13.29 14.11
N GLY A 580 30.30 14.31 13.28
CA GLY A 580 30.55 15.70 13.63
C GLY A 580 29.65 16.15 14.78
N VAL A 581 30.17 17.00 15.66
CA VAL A 581 29.39 17.62 16.74
C VAL A 581 29.18 19.08 16.37
N TYR A 582 27.97 19.40 15.92
CA TYR A 582 27.58 20.76 15.58
C TYR A 582 26.79 21.38 16.76
N PRO A 583 27.19 22.54 17.30
CA PRO A 583 26.57 23.12 18.50
C PRO A 583 25.32 23.92 18.12
N TYR A 584 24.21 23.23 17.81
CA TYR A 584 22.97 23.88 17.34
C TYR A 584 22.50 25.02 18.25
N ASP A 585 22.40 24.79 19.56
CA ASP A 585 21.96 25.82 20.52
C ASP A 585 22.85 27.08 20.58
N TYR A 586 24.13 26.95 20.20
CA TYR A 586 25.07 28.06 20.13
C TYR A 586 24.96 28.84 18.82
N MET A 587 24.57 28.16 17.74
CA MET A 587 24.47 28.70 16.39
C MET A 587 23.09 29.33 16.20
N ASP A 588 22.85 30.45 16.89
CA ASP A 588 21.58 31.19 16.86
C ASP A 588 21.62 32.48 16.02
N SER A 589 22.80 32.93 15.59
CA SER A 589 22.97 34.13 14.77
C SER A 589 24.09 34.02 13.74
N TRP A 590 24.08 34.91 12.74
CA TRP A 590 25.10 34.94 11.69
C TRP A 590 26.47 35.40 12.19
N GLU A 591 26.54 36.25 13.23
CA GLU A 591 27.82 36.70 13.80
C GLU A 591 28.65 35.53 14.34
N LYS A 592 28.01 34.41 14.72
CA LYS A 592 28.69 33.19 15.18
C LYS A 592 29.57 32.53 14.12
N TYR A 593 29.28 32.72 12.84
CA TYR A 593 30.14 32.23 11.76
C TYR A 593 31.40 33.09 11.56
N GLU A 594 31.42 34.32 12.07
CA GLU A 594 32.57 35.23 11.97
C GLU A 594 33.54 35.07 13.16
N GLU A 595 33.17 34.29 14.19
CA GLU A 595 34.01 34.05 15.35
C GLU A 595 35.28 33.27 14.95
N THR A 596 36.44 33.77 15.38
CA THR A 596 37.75 33.16 15.07
C THR A 596 38.19 32.09 16.06
N ARG A 597 37.34 31.74 17.04
CA ARG A 597 37.62 30.78 18.11
C ARG A 597 36.45 29.81 18.25
N LEU A 598 36.77 28.56 18.59
CA LEU A 598 35.76 27.54 18.83
C LEU A 598 34.90 27.89 20.07
N PRO A 599 33.61 27.51 20.08
CA PRO A 599 32.76 27.66 21.26
C PRO A 599 33.33 26.91 22.47
N ASN A 600 32.95 27.33 23.68
CA ASN A 600 33.30 26.60 24.88
C ASN A 600 32.67 25.20 24.87
N LYS A 601 33.34 24.20 25.47
CA LYS A 601 32.87 22.80 25.52
C LYS A 601 31.42 22.67 26.04
N ARG A 602 30.99 23.55 26.94
CA ARG A 602 29.61 23.57 27.48
C ARG A 602 28.56 23.86 26.40
N ASN A 603 28.92 24.62 25.36
CA ASN A 603 28.01 25.01 24.28
C ASN A 603 27.84 23.89 23.23
N PHE A 604 28.62 22.82 23.32
CA PHE A 604 28.48 21.61 22.48
C PHE A 604 27.62 20.52 23.15
N ILE A 605 27.17 20.75 24.39
CA ILE A 605 26.36 19.81 25.16
C ILE A 605 24.98 20.46 25.29
N ALA A 606 23.99 19.95 24.56
CA ALA A 606 22.59 20.33 24.75
C ALA A 606 22.19 19.96 26.20
N ASN A 607 21.55 20.90 26.91
CA ASN A 607 20.99 20.66 28.25
C ASN A 607 19.74 19.79 28.19
#